data_AF-A0A1B7ZET6-F1
#
_entry.id   AF-A0A1B7ZET6-F1
#
_cell.length_a   1.000
_cell.length_b   1.000
_cell.length_c   1.000
_cell.angle_alpha   90.00
_cell.angle_beta   90.00
_cell.angle_gamma   90.00
#
_symmetry.space_group_name_H-M   'P 1'
#
loop_
_entity.id
_entity.type
_entity.pdbx_description
1 polymer ?
#
loop_
_entity_poly.entity_id
_entity_poly.type
_entity_poly.pdbx_seq_one_letter_code
_entity_poly.pdbx_strand_id
1 'polypeptide(L)'
;MNTKNIVAHISLMLMITISYCQTITKNEVISLVENLNNKTANNIHLTFLKDKAELNWYDAKTTLQIKNKLDIAPEIDSTTVKKPIPKAGNRQAGPIYFKYNFEPTTSVETNFRANKYGKVFLTLKFNALDTINIRSRLNDFSCVHRTSDSSPHTVQWSGDIYLSLLLDPEKTANGIHFKVQGITISGKLEREDQQQINTQYSKNLREVLKQAFETFFNESTFENKNNGIVLLKHS
;
A
#
# COMPACT_ATOMS: atom_id res chain seq x y z
N MET A 1 -2.36 21.24 -48.14
CA MET A 1 -2.83 20.95 -46.76
C MET A 1 -2.14 21.96 -45.84
N ASN A 2 -2.88 22.92 -45.27
CA ASN A 2 -2.29 24.08 -44.59
C ASN A 2 -1.64 23.68 -43.25
N THR A 3 -0.31 23.69 -43.21
CA THR A 3 0.52 23.42 -42.03
C THR A 3 0.14 24.27 -40.81
N LYS A 4 -0.38 25.48 -41.02
CA LYS A 4 -0.90 26.36 -39.95
C LYS A 4 -2.07 25.74 -39.17
N ASN A 5 -2.96 24.98 -39.84
CA ASN A 5 -4.12 24.35 -39.18
C ASN A 5 -3.70 23.12 -38.37
N ILE A 6 -2.67 22.40 -38.83
CA ILE A 6 -2.12 21.23 -38.11
C ILE A 6 -1.42 21.67 -36.83
N VAL A 7 -0.60 22.74 -36.90
CA VAL A 7 0.07 23.30 -35.72
C VAL A 7 -0.95 23.84 -34.71
N ALA A 8 -2.01 24.50 -35.17
CA ALA A 8 -3.08 24.97 -34.30
C ALA A 8 -3.83 23.82 -33.61
N HIS A 9 -4.09 22.71 -34.30
CA HIS A 9 -4.72 21.51 -33.71
C HIS A 9 -3.81 20.80 -32.72
N ILE A 10 -2.51 20.69 -32.99
CA ILE A 10 -1.55 20.10 -32.03
C ILE A 10 -1.43 20.99 -30.79
N SER A 11 -1.34 22.31 -30.94
CA SER A 11 -1.31 23.25 -29.81
C SER A 11 -2.60 23.25 -29.00
N LEU A 12 -3.77 23.10 -29.65
CA LEU A 12 -5.06 22.96 -28.96
C LEU A 12 -5.14 21.63 -28.19
N MET A 13 -4.69 20.52 -28.79
CA MET A 13 -4.60 19.22 -28.13
C MET A 13 -3.60 19.23 -26.95
N LEU A 14 -2.50 19.98 -27.07
CA LEU A 14 -1.54 20.18 -25.98
C LEU A 14 -2.13 21.04 -24.86
N MET A 15 -2.82 22.13 -25.18
CA MET A 15 -3.51 22.98 -24.20
C MET A 15 -4.62 22.22 -23.48
N ILE A 16 -5.35 21.36 -24.19
CA ILE A 16 -6.36 20.49 -23.59
C ILE A 16 -5.68 19.48 -22.67
N THR A 17 -4.59 18.81 -23.06
CA THR A 17 -3.88 17.86 -22.17
C THR A 17 -3.19 18.53 -20.97
N ILE A 18 -2.69 19.76 -21.09
CA ILE A 18 -2.16 20.55 -19.97
C ILE A 18 -3.27 20.93 -18.97
N SER A 19 -4.52 21.01 -19.43
CA SER A 19 -5.69 21.23 -18.57
C SER A 19 -6.16 19.96 -17.84
N TYR A 20 -5.56 18.80 -18.11
CA TYR A 20 -6.05 17.48 -17.65
C TYR A 20 -5.37 16.91 -16.41
N CYS A 21 -4.40 17.60 -15.81
CA CYS A 21 -3.93 17.29 -14.45
C CYS A 21 -3.27 18.53 -13.85
N GLN A 22 -4.01 19.30 -13.04
CA GLN A 22 -3.45 20.45 -12.36
C GLN A 22 -2.81 20.01 -11.05
N THR A 23 -1.53 20.33 -10.87
CA THR A 23 -0.83 20.11 -9.60
C THR A 23 -1.52 20.92 -8.51
N ILE A 24 -1.95 20.27 -7.43
CA ILE A 24 -2.58 20.94 -6.29
C ILE A 24 -1.53 21.83 -5.60
N THR A 25 -1.89 23.08 -5.32
CA THR A 25 -1.02 24.03 -4.62
C THR A 25 -0.89 23.67 -3.13
N LYS A 26 0.16 24.16 -2.46
CA LYS A 26 0.38 23.86 -1.03
C LYS A 26 -0.78 24.28 -0.13
N ASN A 27 -1.38 25.44 -0.38
CA ASN A 27 -2.54 25.92 0.40
C ASN A 27 -3.75 25.01 0.21
N GLU A 28 -3.97 24.54 -1.01
CA GLU A 28 -5.05 23.60 -1.29
C GLU A 28 -4.79 22.22 -0.65
N VAL A 29 -3.54 21.77 -0.57
CA VAL A 29 -3.20 20.54 0.19
C VAL A 29 -3.48 20.73 1.68
N ILE A 30 -3.21 21.90 2.25
CA ILE A 30 -3.52 22.20 3.66
C ILE A 30 -5.04 22.13 3.89
N SER A 31 -5.82 22.84 3.07
CA SER A 31 -7.29 22.79 3.14
C SER A 31 -7.86 21.39 2.91
N LEU A 32 -7.24 20.61 2.01
CA LEU A 32 -7.57 19.21 1.78
C LEU A 32 -7.37 18.37 3.04
N VAL A 33 -6.22 18.50 3.70
CA VAL A 33 -5.90 17.77 4.93
C VAL A 33 -6.82 18.16 6.08
N GLU A 34 -7.14 19.44 6.23
CA GLU A 34 -8.11 19.91 7.22
C GLU A 34 -9.50 19.30 6.99
N ASN A 35 -9.96 19.27 5.74
CA ASN A 35 -11.23 18.63 5.38
C ASN A 35 -11.19 17.12 5.69
N LEU A 36 -10.14 16.43 5.25
CA LEU A 36 -9.96 15.00 5.50
C LEU A 36 -9.99 14.66 6.99
N ASN A 37 -9.27 15.42 7.84
CA ASN A 37 -9.28 15.21 9.28
C ASN A 37 -10.63 15.51 9.93
N ASN A 38 -11.24 16.65 9.59
CA ASN A 38 -12.45 17.09 10.27
C ASN A 38 -13.71 16.32 9.86
N LYS A 39 -13.72 15.74 8.65
CA LYS A 39 -14.93 15.19 8.04
C LYS A 39 -14.83 13.70 7.73
N THR A 40 -13.64 13.23 7.36
CA THR A 40 -13.44 11.93 6.72
C THR A 40 -12.72 10.91 7.60
N ALA A 41 -11.73 11.34 8.39
CA ALA A 41 -10.84 10.46 9.13
C ALA A 41 -11.57 9.48 10.07
N ASN A 42 -12.59 9.95 10.80
CA ASN A 42 -13.36 9.11 11.72
C ASN A 42 -14.20 8.01 11.03
N ASN A 43 -14.32 8.08 9.70
CA ASN A 43 -15.05 7.09 8.91
C ASN A 43 -14.10 6.16 8.14
N ILE A 44 -12.79 6.25 8.40
CA ILE A 44 -11.79 5.40 7.78
C ILE A 44 -11.25 4.43 8.82
N HIS A 45 -11.39 3.14 8.55
CA HIS A 45 -10.85 2.09 9.39
C HIS A 45 -10.25 0.99 8.53
N LEU A 46 -9.08 0.51 8.92
CA LEU A 46 -8.46 -0.68 8.35
C LEU A 46 -8.56 -1.82 9.36
N THR A 47 -9.19 -2.91 8.95
CA THR A 47 -9.25 -4.15 9.73
C THR A 47 -8.36 -5.20 9.06
N PHE A 48 -7.35 -5.71 9.76
CA PHE A 48 -6.65 -6.90 9.32
C PHE A 48 -7.42 -8.15 9.74
N LEU A 49 -7.50 -9.14 8.86
CA LEU A 49 -8.09 -10.44 9.16
C LEU A 49 -7.56 -11.50 8.20
N LYS A 50 -7.04 -12.59 8.75
CA LYS A 50 -6.51 -13.71 7.95
C LYS A 50 -5.48 -13.23 6.91
N ASP A 51 -5.68 -13.52 5.63
CA ASP A 51 -4.79 -13.17 4.51
C ASP A 51 -5.18 -11.86 3.80
N LYS A 52 -5.97 -11.01 4.45
CA LYS A 52 -6.51 -9.78 3.85
C LYS A 52 -6.61 -8.63 4.84
N ALA A 53 -6.87 -7.44 4.32
CA ALA A 53 -7.39 -6.33 5.09
C ALA A 53 -8.71 -5.83 4.50
N GLU A 54 -9.57 -5.31 5.35
CA GLU A 54 -10.79 -4.62 4.97
C GLU A 54 -10.61 -3.14 5.27
N LEU A 55 -10.58 -2.32 4.21
CA LEU A 55 -10.54 -0.87 4.30
C LEU A 55 -11.97 -0.35 4.18
N ASN A 56 -12.48 0.20 5.27
CA ASN A 56 -13.70 0.97 5.27
C ASN A 56 -13.33 2.43 5.01
N TRP A 57 -13.97 3.05 4.03
CA TRP A 57 -13.86 4.47 3.73
C TRP A 57 -15.28 5.03 3.62
N TYR A 58 -15.77 5.66 4.71
CA TYR A 58 -17.21 5.90 4.90
C TYR A 58 -18.00 4.59 4.80
N ASP A 59 -19.08 4.58 4.02
CA ASP A 59 -19.98 3.44 3.86
C ASP A 59 -19.44 2.40 2.85
N ALA A 60 -18.33 2.70 2.19
CA ALA A 60 -17.71 1.82 1.21
C ALA A 60 -16.68 0.91 1.89
N LYS A 61 -16.95 -0.39 1.85
CA LYS A 61 -16.04 -1.42 2.34
C LYS A 61 -15.30 -2.08 1.18
N THR A 62 -13.98 -2.00 1.22
CA THR A 62 -13.10 -2.60 0.21
C THR A 62 -12.27 -3.71 0.84
N THR A 63 -12.15 -4.85 0.17
CA THR A 63 -11.22 -5.90 0.58
C THR A 63 -9.87 -5.72 -0.13
N LEU A 64 -8.84 -5.38 0.63
CA LEU A 64 -7.45 -5.35 0.20
C LEU A 64 -6.85 -6.75 0.32
N GLN A 65 -6.47 -7.35 -0.81
CA GLN A 65 -5.78 -8.64 -0.82
C GLN A 65 -4.33 -8.45 -0.38
N ILE A 66 -3.91 -9.08 0.73
CA ILE A 66 -2.53 -9.03 1.22
C ILE A 66 -1.85 -10.33 0.82
N LYS A 67 -1.62 -10.46 -0.48
CA LYS A 67 -1.09 -11.67 -1.09
C LYS A 67 0.26 -11.39 -1.72
N ASN A 68 1.22 -12.28 -1.51
CA ASN A 68 2.49 -12.18 -2.21
C ASN A 68 2.28 -12.61 -3.68
N LYS A 69 3.16 -12.16 -4.58
CA LYS A 69 3.09 -12.39 -6.04
C LYS A 69 2.86 -13.86 -6.44
N LEU A 70 3.29 -14.83 -5.62
CA LEU A 70 3.09 -16.26 -5.90
C LEU A 70 1.87 -16.91 -5.26
N ASP A 71 1.12 -16.25 -4.38
CA ASP A 71 -0.16 -16.82 -3.88
C ASP A 71 -1.22 -16.95 -5.00
N ILE A 72 -0.92 -16.39 -6.19
CA ILE A 72 -1.79 -16.33 -7.38
C ILE A 72 -1.16 -17.05 -8.59
N ALA A 73 0.11 -17.46 -8.50
CA ALA A 73 0.82 -18.04 -9.64
C ALA A 73 0.62 -19.58 -9.65
N PRO A 74 0.00 -20.16 -10.68
CA PRO A 74 -0.20 -21.61 -10.77
C PRO A 74 1.13 -22.38 -10.92
N GLU A 75 2.19 -21.71 -11.37
CA GLU A 75 3.53 -22.29 -11.54
C GLU A 75 4.60 -21.32 -11.02
N ILE A 76 5.65 -21.88 -10.41
CA ILE A 76 6.85 -21.13 -10.02
C ILE A 76 7.62 -20.82 -11.30
N ASP A 77 7.70 -19.54 -11.69
CA ASP A 77 8.52 -19.10 -12.82
C ASP A 77 10.02 -19.32 -12.49
N SER A 78 10.55 -20.44 -12.97
CA SER A 78 11.94 -20.85 -12.81
C SER A 78 12.93 -19.87 -13.44
N THR A 79 12.49 -18.96 -14.31
CA THR A 79 13.37 -17.95 -14.91
C THR A 79 13.71 -16.80 -13.95
N THR A 80 13.04 -16.66 -12.81
CA THR A 80 13.36 -15.65 -11.77
C THR A 80 14.47 -16.09 -10.81
N VAL A 81 14.92 -17.34 -10.92
CA VAL A 81 15.99 -17.94 -10.12
C VAL A 81 17.34 -17.55 -10.74
N LYS A 82 17.89 -16.39 -10.36
CA LYS A 82 19.09 -15.85 -11.04
C LYS A 82 20.20 -15.30 -10.13
N LYS A 83 20.32 -15.76 -8.89
CA LYS A 83 21.52 -15.44 -8.09
C LYS A 83 22.38 -16.67 -7.87
N PRO A 84 23.52 -16.80 -8.60
CA PRO A 84 24.57 -17.73 -8.25
C PRO A 84 25.02 -17.45 -6.82
N ILE A 85 25.16 -18.50 -6.01
CA ILE A 85 25.65 -18.36 -4.65
C ILE A 85 27.18 -18.43 -4.70
N PRO A 86 27.92 -17.37 -4.31
CA PRO A 86 29.38 -17.29 -4.49
C PRO A 86 30.19 -18.43 -3.82
N LYS A 87 29.56 -19.21 -2.93
CA LYS A 87 30.20 -20.28 -2.15
C LYS A 87 29.60 -21.68 -2.37
N ALA A 88 28.65 -21.85 -3.29
CA ALA A 88 27.90 -23.11 -3.44
C ALA A 88 27.90 -23.71 -4.86
N GLY A 89 28.85 -23.33 -5.73
CA GLY A 89 28.94 -23.83 -7.11
C GLY A 89 27.77 -23.37 -7.99
N ASN A 90 27.23 -24.28 -8.84
CA ASN A 90 26.10 -24.02 -9.77
C ASN A 90 24.72 -23.89 -9.09
N ARG A 91 24.67 -23.72 -7.77
CA ARG A 91 23.42 -23.59 -7.03
C ARG A 91 22.89 -22.17 -7.15
N GLN A 92 21.63 -22.05 -7.54
CA GLN A 92 20.93 -20.79 -7.65
C GLN A 92 19.93 -20.66 -6.50
N ALA A 93 19.88 -19.50 -5.87
CA ALA A 93 18.86 -19.20 -4.86
C ALA A 93 17.59 -18.71 -5.55
N GLY A 94 16.44 -19.29 -5.17
CA GLY A 94 15.12 -18.83 -5.60
C GLY A 94 14.61 -17.65 -4.78
N PRO A 95 13.58 -16.96 -5.28
CA PRO A 95 12.87 -15.95 -4.50
C PRO A 95 12.23 -16.54 -3.23
N ILE A 96 12.21 -15.74 -2.16
CA ILE A 96 11.62 -16.09 -0.84
C ILE A 96 10.23 -15.49 -0.75
N TYR A 97 9.23 -16.33 -0.44
CA TYR A 97 7.84 -15.90 -0.33
C TYR A 97 7.31 -16.11 1.08
N PHE A 98 6.52 -15.14 1.54
CA PHE A 98 5.87 -15.17 2.84
C PHE A 98 4.37 -15.25 2.63
N LYS A 99 3.73 -16.18 3.34
CA LYS A 99 2.29 -16.16 3.57
C LYS A 99 2.01 -15.35 4.83
N TYR A 100 1.09 -14.39 4.75
CA TYR A 100 0.68 -13.57 5.91
C TYR A 100 -0.70 -14.00 6.38
N ASN A 101 -0.84 -14.25 7.67
CA ASN A 101 -2.13 -14.58 8.29
C ASN A 101 -2.28 -13.79 9.59
N PHE A 102 -2.96 -12.66 9.51
CA PHE A 102 -3.20 -11.71 10.59
C PHE A 102 -4.29 -12.20 11.55
N GLU A 103 -4.03 -12.08 12.84
CA GLU A 103 -5.11 -12.08 13.83
C GLU A 103 -5.95 -10.80 13.69
N PRO A 104 -7.27 -10.88 13.93
CA PRO A 104 -8.15 -9.73 13.75
C PRO A 104 -7.72 -8.53 14.57
N THR A 105 -7.45 -7.40 13.90
CA THR A 105 -7.18 -6.12 14.55
C THR A 105 -7.72 -4.98 13.70
N THR A 106 -8.14 -3.89 14.34
CA THR A 106 -8.73 -2.73 13.64
C THR A 106 -7.99 -1.47 14.04
N SER A 107 -7.71 -0.60 13.07
CA SER A 107 -7.15 0.71 13.35
C SER A 107 -8.12 1.54 14.21
N VAL A 108 -7.60 2.14 15.27
CA VAL A 108 -8.37 2.93 16.24
C VAL A 108 -8.39 4.42 15.90
N GLU A 109 -7.42 4.89 15.11
CA GLU A 109 -7.28 6.30 14.77
C GLU A 109 -6.75 6.44 13.35
N THR A 110 -7.35 7.35 12.59
CA THR A 110 -6.90 7.77 11.27
C THR A 110 -6.56 9.25 11.31
N ASN A 111 -5.44 9.65 10.70
CA ASN A 111 -5.03 11.05 10.64
C ASN A 111 -4.35 11.36 9.31
N PHE A 112 -4.56 12.58 8.83
CA PHE A 112 -3.95 13.14 7.64
C PHE A 112 -2.98 14.27 8.01
N ARG A 113 -1.81 14.31 7.36
CA ARG A 113 -0.85 15.39 7.57
C ARG A 113 -0.17 15.80 6.27
N ALA A 114 -0.23 17.08 5.94
CA ALA A 114 0.53 17.63 4.83
C ALA A 114 2.02 17.71 5.16
N ASN A 115 2.88 17.42 4.19
CA ASN A 115 4.32 17.67 4.28
C ASN A 115 4.70 18.96 3.53
N LYS A 116 5.96 19.41 3.71
CA LYS A 116 6.47 20.65 3.09
C LYS A 116 6.50 20.63 1.55
N TYR A 117 6.36 19.44 0.95
CA TYR A 117 6.36 19.20 -0.50
C TYR A 117 4.95 19.09 -1.08
N GLY A 118 3.89 19.34 -0.29
CA GLY A 118 2.50 19.25 -0.77
C GLY A 118 2.02 17.81 -0.94
N LYS A 119 2.65 16.83 -0.28
CA LYS A 119 2.17 15.46 -0.21
C LYS A 119 1.43 15.24 1.11
N VAL A 120 0.56 14.25 1.15
CA VAL A 120 -0.28 13.95 2.33
C VAL A 120 0.14 12.61 2.92
N PHE A 121 0.44 12.59 4.21
CA PHE A 121 0.54 11.36 4.97
C PHE A 121 -0.86 10.95 5.43
N LEU A 122 -1.33 9.76 5.04
CA LEU A 122 -2.46 9.07 5.66
C LEU A 122 -1.90 8.08 6.67
N THR A 123 -2.14 8.28 7.96
CA THR A 123 -1.69 7.42 9.04
C THR A 123 -2.86 6.68 9.65
N LEU A 124 -2.77 5.35 9.69
CA LEU A 124 -3.71 4.42 10.32
C LEU A 124 -3.00 3.82 11.54
N LYS A 125 -3.47 4.16 12.73
CA LYS A 125 -2.85 3.76 14.00
C LYS A 125 -3.66 2.66 14.68
N PHE A 126 -2.94 1.76 15.34
CA PHE A 126 -3.49 0.65 16.13
C PHE A 126 -3.20 0.91 17.60
N ASN A 127 -3.91 0.22 18.50
CA ASN A 127 -3.67 0.38 19.93
C ASN A 127 -2.28 -0.16 20.29
N ALA A 128 -1.51 0.60 21.08
CA ALA A 128 -0.18 0.16 21.53
C ALA A 128 -0.23 -1.05 22.48
N LEU A 129 -1.38 -1.32 23.10
CA LEU A 129 -1.63 -2.53 23.87
C LEU A 129 -1.92 -3.76 22.99
N ASP A 130 -2.23 -3.56 21.70
CA ASP A 130 -2.51 -4.65 20.79
C ASP A 130 -1.22 -5.06 20.08
N THR A 131 -0.85 -6.33 20.19
CA THR A 131 0.19 -6.90 19.32
C THR A 131 -0.50 -7.48 18.09
N ILE A 132 -0.10 -7.05 16.88
CA ILE A 132 -0.64 -7.67 15.66
C ILE A 132 0.15 -8.95 15.41
N ASN A 133 -0.48 -10.09 15.71
CA ASN A 133 0.09 -11.39 15.43
C ASN A 133 -0.09 -11.73 13.96
N ILE A 134 1.02 -12.04 13.31
CA ILE A 134 1.07 -12.47 11.91
C ILE A 134 1.65 -13.87 11.91
N ARG A 135 0.79 -14.87 11.68
CA ARG A 135 1.27 -16.22 11.45
C ARG A 135 1.87 -16.24 10.05
N SER A 136 3.18 -16.40 10.00
CA SER A 136 3.90 -16.42 8.76
C SER A 136 4.50 -17.78 8.49
N ARG A 137 4.54 -18.14 7.21
CA ARG A 137 5.20 -19.36 6.74
C ARG A 137 6.00 -19.00 5.49
N LEU A 138 7.26 -19.41 5.42
CA LEU A 138 7.95 -19.43 4.14
C LEU A 138 7.35 -20.54 3.27
N ASN A 139 7.27 -20.33 1.96
CA ASN A 139 6.94 -21.46 1.09
C ASN A 139 8.01 -22.56 1.21
N ASP A 140 7.59 -23.83 1.18
CA ASP A 140 8.51 -24.98 1.31
C ASP A 140 9.54 -25.05 0.16
N PHE A 141 9.28 -24.32 -0.93
CA PHE A 141 10.00 -24.38 -2.18
C PHE A 141 10.61 -23.02 -2.55
N SER A 142 11.69 -22.62 -1.87
CA SER A 142 12.74 -21.86 -2.56
C SER A 142 13.59 -22.89 -3.29
N CYS A 143 13.65 -22.82 -4.62
CA CYS A 143 14.35 -23.83 -5.43
C CYS A 143 15.73 -24.14 -4.84
N VAL A 144 15.97 -25.42 -4.56
CA VAL A 144 17.22 -26.06 -4.14
C VAL A 144 17.57 -26.06 -2.64
N HIS A 145 16.95 -25.27 -1.76
CA HIS A 145 17.10 -25.48 -0.29
C HIS A 145 15.80 -25.19 0.46
N ARG A 146 15.45 -26.08 1.42
CA ARG A 146 14.56 -25.69 2.52
C ARG A 146 15.23 -24.51 3.21
N THR A 147 14.57 -23.36 3.20
CA THR A 147 14.95 -22.31 4.15
C THR A 147 14.85 -22.92 5.54
N SER A 148 15.82 -22.66 6.41
CA SER A 148 15.83 -23.12 7.81
C SER A 148 14.63 -22.63 8.62
N ASP A 149 13.76 -21.82 8.01
CA ASP A 149 12.64 -21.10 8.59
C ASP A 149 11.32 -21.33 7.81
N SER A 150 11.16 -22.52 7.23
CA SER A 150 9.94 -22.93 6.48
C SER A 150 8.76 -23.36 7.34
N SER A 151 9.00 -23.57 8.64
CA SER A 151 7.95 -23.81 9.61
C SER A 151 7.08 -22.57 9.81
N PRO A 152 5.76 -22.73 10.01
CA PRO A 152 4.92 -21.63 10.45
C PRO A 152 5.42 -21.10 11.80
N HIS A 153 5.56 -19.78 11.92
CA HIS A 153 5.88 -19.11 13.18
C HIS A 153 5.01 -17.87 13.36
N THR A 154 4.80 -17.48 14.61
CA THR A 154 4.10 -16.24 14.96
C THR A 154 5.10 -15.09 14.95
N VAL A 155 4.81 -14.08 14.15
CA VAL A 155 5.50 -12.78 14.17
C VAL A 155 4.63 -11.79 14.92
N GLN A 156 5.17 -11.18 15.94
CA GLN A 156 4.56 -10.10 16.71
C GLN A 156 4.95 -8.76 16.11
N TRP A 157 3.95 -7.92 15.85
CA TRP A 157 4.14 -6.52 15.53
C TRP A 157 3.72 -5.67 16.73
N SER A 158 4.70 -5.13 17.46
CA SER A 158 4.53 -4.48 18.77
C SER A 158 5.04 -3.02 18.80
N GLY A 159 4.67 -2.27 19.85
CA GLY A 159 5.10 -0.89 20.11
C GLY A 159 4.14 0.17 19.56
N ASP A 160 4.68 1.30 19.09
CA ASP A 160 3.89 2.34 18.41
C ASP A 160 3.51 1.88 17.00
N ILE A 161 2.42 1.11 16.92
CA ILE A 161 1.97 0.43 15.71
C ILE A 161 1.14 1.38 14.85
N TYR A 162 1.65 1.68 13.66
CA TYR A 162 0.90 2.37 12.63
C TYR A 162 1.37 2.02 11.23
N LEU A 163 0.46 2.19 10.27
CA LEU A 163 0.76 2.27 8.84
C LEU A 163 0.65 3.72 8.40
N SER A 164 1.64 4.23 7.67
CA SER A 164 1.56 5.57 7.09
C SER A 164 1.80 5.49 5.59
N LEU A 165 0.85 5.97 4.80
CA LEU A 165 0.91 6.06 3.36
C LEU A 165 1.27 7.49 2.97
N LEU A 166 2.29 7.64 2.12
CA LEU A 166 2.58 8.92 1.49
C LEU A 166 1.78 9.01 0.19
N LEU A 167 0.81 9.92 0.16
CA LEU A 167 -0.10 10.16 -0.94
C LEU A 167 0.27 11.44 -1.68
N ASP A 168 0.18 11.39 -3.00
CA ASP A 168 0.32 12.53 -3.90
C ASP A 168 -1.05 12.90 -4.46
N PRO A 169 -1.65 14.02 -3.99
CA PRO A 169 -2.97 14.41 -4.43
C PRO A 169 -2.90 15.14 -5.79
N GLU A 170 -3.71 14.69 -6.74
CA GLU A 170 -3.83 15.25 -8.08
C GLU A 170 -5.28 15.66 -8.34
N LYS A 171 -5.49 16.88 -8.88
CA LYS A 171 -6.83 17.33 -9.27
C LYS A 171 -7.19 16.75 -10.63
N THR A 172 -8.39 16.20 -10.70
CA THR A 172 -9.02 15.73 -11.94
C THR A 172 -10.31 16.52 -12.17
N ALA A 173 -10.92 16.38 -13.35
CA ALA A 173 -12.18 17.04 -13.67
C ALA A 173 -13.33 16.67 -12.69
N ASN A 174 -13.26 15.48 -12.10
CA ASN A 174 -14.34 14.91 -11.30
C ASN A 174 -14.00 14.81 -9.79
N GLY A 175 -12.88 15.40 -9.36
CA GLY A 175 -12.47 15.37 -7.95
C GLY A 175 -10.95 15.27 -7.74
N ILE A 176 -10.56 14.54 -6.71
CA ILE A 176 -9.17 14.33 -6.32
C ILE A 176 -8.82 12.86 -6.52
N HIS A 177 -7.66 12.63 -7.13
CA HIS A 177 -7.03 11.33 -7.18
C HIS A 177 -5.83 11.31 -6.23
N PHE A 178 -5.58 10.20 -5.57
CA PHE A 178 -4.42 10.05 -4.70
C PHE A 178 -3.51 8.99 -5.28
N LYS A 179 -2.26 9.34 -5.56
CA LYS A 179 -1.25 8.36 -5.94
C LYS A 179 -0.41 7.97 -4.74
N VAL A 180 -0.31 6.67 -4.46
CA VAL A 180 0.54 6.18 -3.36
C VAL A 180 2.00 6.22 -3.81
N GLN A 181 2.82 6.99 -3.08
CA GLN A 181 4.25 7.14 -3.33
C GLN A 181 5.10 6.25 -2.43
N GLY A 182 4.61 5.98 -1.22
CA GLY A 182 5.35 5.22 -0.22
C GLY A 182 4.47 4.67 0.90
N ILE A 183 5.01 3.71 1.64
CA ILE A 183 4.41 3.16 2.86
C ILE A 183 5.48 3.04 3.95
N THR A 184 5.09 3.34 5.17
CA THR A 184 5.85 3.11 6.39
C THR A 184 5.04 2.22 7.32
N ILE A 185 5.70 1.22 7.89
CA ILE A 185 5.18 0.37 8.97
C ILE A 185 6.04 0.69 10.19
N SER A 186 5.43 1.21 11.25
CA SER A 186 6.10 1.52 12.52
C SER A 186 5.81 0.45 13.55
N GLY A 187 6.72 0.25 14.50
CA GLY A 187 6.69 -0.83 15.47
C GLY A 187 7.80 -1.85 15.20
N LYS A 188 7.99 -2.79 16.13
CA LYS A 188 9.00 -3.83 16.02
C LYS A 188 8.34 -5.12 15.52
N LEU A 189 8.97 -5.77 14.53
CA LEU A 189 8.56 -7.07 14.02
C LEU A 189 9.51 -8.13 14.57
N GLU A 190 8.98 -9.04 15.37
CA GLU A 190 9.76 -10.04 16.11
C GLU A 190 9.09 -11.40 16.07
N ARG A 191 9.87 -12.47 16.19
CA ARG A 191 9.28 -13.80 16.39
C ARG A 191 8.98 -14.00 17.87
N GLU A 192 7.89 -14.70 18.14
CA GLU A 192 7.50 -15.06 19.51
C GLU A 192 8.57 -15.91 20.20
N ASP A 193 9.23 -16.81 19.45
CA ASP A 193 10.33 -17.65 19.93
C ASP A 193 11.70 -16.93 20.04
N GLN A 194 11.72 -15.60 19.87
CA GLN A 194 12.92 -14.75 19.94
C GLN A 194 14.01 -15.09 18.91
N GLN A 195 13.75 -15.98 17.96
CA GLN A 195 14.68 -16.23 16.87
C GLN A 195 14.67 -15.05 15.89
N GLN A 196 15.79 -14.89 15.19
CA GLN A 196 15.90 -13.83 14.18
C GLN A 196 14.94 -14.11 13.02
N ILE A 197 14.07 -13.14 12.71
CA ILE A 197 13.25 -13.17 11.51
C ILE A 197 14.08 -12.81 10.28
N ASN A 198 13.79 -13.43 9.13
CA ASN A 198 14.40 -13.05 7.87
C ASN A 198 14.14 -11.56 7.58
N THR A 199 15.18 -10.78 7.30
CA THR A 199 15.08 -9.33 7.06
C THR A 199 14.16 -8.99 5.88
N GLN A 200 14.03 -9.90 4.91
CA GLN A 200 13.15 -9.75 3.75
C GLN A 200 11.65 -9.80 4.16
N TYR A 201 11.31 -10.32 5.34
CA TYR A 201 9.94 -10.39 5.84
C TYR A 201 9.26 -9.02 5.86
N SER A 202 9.88 -8.07 6.57
CA SER A 202 9.34 -6.71 6.75
C SER A 202 9.34 -5.92 5.44
N LYS A 203 10.32 -6.20 4.57
CA LYS A 203 10.40 -5.59 3.25
C LYS A 203 9.27 -6.07 2.34
N ASN A 204 9.06 -7.38 2.26
CA ASN A 204 7.97 -7.96 1.48
C ASN A 204 6.60 -7.53 2.01
N LEU A 205 6.41 -7.46 3.32
CA LEU A 205 5.14 -7.01 3.91
C LEU A 205 4.83 -5.57 3.50
N ARG A 206 5.83 -4.68 3.55
CA ARG A 206 5.70 -3.30 3.06
C ARG A 206 5.33 -3.25 1.58
N GLU A 207 6.01 -4.03 0.75
CA GLU A 207 5.76 -4.05 -0.70
C GLU A 207 4.33 -4.53 -1.01
N VAL A 208 3.87 -5.62 -0.41
CA VAL A 208 2.52 -6.15 -0.62
C VAL A 208 1.45 -5.17 -0.13
N LEU A 209 1.62 -4.58 1.05
CA LEU A 209 0.68 -3.58 1.57
C LEU A 209 0.64 -2.34 0.68
N LYS A 210 1.80 -1.83 0.26
CA LYS A 210 1.88 -0.69 -0.67
C LYS A 210 1.08 -0.98 -1.94
N GLN A 211 1.31 -2.14 -2.55
CA GLN A 211 0.65 -2.53 -3.80
C GLN A 211 -0.87 -2.67 -3.61
N ALA A 212 -1.33 -3.21 -2.49
CA ALA A 212 -2.75 -3.32 -2.18
C ALA A 212 -3.42 -1.93 -2.07
N PHE A 213 -2.76 -0.98 -1.40
CA PHE A 213 -3.24 0.40 -1.33
C PHE A 213 -3.13 1.13 -2.67
N GLU A 214 -2.04 0.94 -3.43
CA GLU A 214 -1.90 1.48 -4.78
C GLU A 214 -3.06 1.05 -5.66
N THR A 215 -3.43 -0.23 -5.64
CA THR A 215 -4.56 -0.77 -6.39
C THR A 215 -5.86 -0.08 -6.00
N PHE A 216 -6.17 -0.03 -4.70
CA PHE A 216 -7.36 0.66 -4.19
C PHE A 216 -7.42 2.12 -4.66
N PHE A 217 -6.34 2.89 -4.45
CA PHE A 217 -6.33 4.30 -4.79
C PHE A 217 -6.37 4.56 -6.31
N ASN A 218 -5.74 3.70 -7.13
CA ASN A 218 -5.79 3.78 -8.59
C ASN A 218 -7.20 3.54 -9.14
N GLU A 219 -7.95 2.62 -8.52
CA GLU A 219 -9.32 2.28 -8.91
C GLU A 219 -10.37 3.24 -8.31
N SER A 220 -9.94 4.10 -7.37
CA SER A 220 -10.78 5.02 -6.63
C SER A 220 -10.79 6.43 -7.22
N THR A 221 -11.99 7.02 -7.27
CA THR A 221 -12.16 8.47 -7.50
C THR A 221 -12.81 9.09 -6.27
N PHE A 222 -12.24 10.19 -5.78
CA PHE A 222 -12.71 10.88 -4.58
C PHE A 222 -13.33 12.22 -4.96
N GLU A 223 -14.60 12.41 -4.64
CA GLU A 223 -15.30 13.68 -4.87
C GLU A 223 -15.49 14.41 -3.55
N ASN A 224 -15.35 15.73 -3.61
CA ASN A 224 -15.75 16.59 -2.52
C ASN A 224 -17.28 16.78 -2.59
N LYS A 225 -18.01 16.00 -1.78
CA LYS A 225 -19.47 15.99 -1.78
C LYS A 225 -20.00 16.17 -0.36
N ASN A 226 -21.06 16.96 -0.21
CA ASN A 226 -21.77 17.17 1.07
C ASN A 226 -20.83 17.47 2.25
N ASN A 227 -19.85 18.36 2.03
CA ASN A 227 -18.89 18.82 3.04
C ASN A 227 -17.86 17.78 3.51
N GLY A 228 -17.53 16.76 2.71
CA GLY A 228 -16.46 15.79 2.99
C GLY A 228 -15.92 15.16 1.70
N ILE A 229 -14.89 14.31 1.80
CA ILE A 229 -14.32 13.61 0.64
C ILE A 229 -14.87 12.18 0.59
N VAL A 230 -15.81 11.96 -0.33
CA VAL A 230 -16.54 10.71 -0.49
C VAL A 230 -15.92 9.88 -1.61
N LEU A 231 -15.86 8.57 -1.42
CA LEU A 231 -15.45 7.62 -2.46
C LEU A 231 -16.60 7.42 -3.45
N LEU A 232 -16.39 7.77 -4.72
CA LEU A 232 -17.44 7.71 -5.75
C LEU A 232 -17.47 6.40 -6.54
N LYS A 233 -16.35 5.69 -6.61
CA LYS A 233 -16.27 4.48 -7.43
C LYS A 233 -15.22 3.53 -6.89
N HIS A 234 -15.66 2.29 -6.70
CA HIS A 234 -14.82 1.11 -6.70
C HIS A 234 -15.46 0.22 -7.78
N SER A 235 -14.77 0.01 -8.90
CA SER A 235 -15.17 -1.01 -9.88
C SER A 235 -14.61 -2.38 -9.51
#